data_AF-A0AAV1ANC3-F1
#
_entry.id   AF-A0AAV1ANC3-F1
#
_cell.length_a   1.000
_cell.length_b   1.000
_cell.length_c   1.000
_cell.angle_alpha   90.00
_cell.angle_beta   90.00
_cell.angle_gamma   90.00
#
_symmetry.space_group_name_H-M   'P 1'
#
loop_
_entity.id
_entity.type
_entity.pdbx_description
1 polymer ?
#
loop_
_entity_poly.entity_id
_entity_poly.type
_entity_poly.pdbx_seq_one_letter_code
_entity_poly.pdbx_strand_id
1 'polypeptide(L)'
;MSSSSEEEGSSSTLVAIDVDKNSKHAVKWAVDHLLEKNSPCTLIHVKTKSSNRNEFESVPKQARAPTVEELHQLFLPFRGFCARKGIVAKELVLQDSDVSSALYDYIIDHSIVDVVLGAPRWNNALIRKFKDLDVPTSLIKSLPVSCTVHIISKGKVHSVQATVPIPTMTISSPKPSYLSKDLHRTSFEPRLGRRLSNDGGTFGQNMDARLGSRCVSQRDSYPPRMSILDENQDVSQNGMERDINRFKQEQKLTKKCRSASVGREVGSSKQKEMQEEWIRRKARLIEEAALDLSEAEKQKTSAEVETQKRKQEEVGENEERIGTSNENVDSNYMFKTYGIEEIEVGTNYFDLHGKIGEGGYGPVFKGVLDNTDVAVKALRPDITQGEKQFHQEVLVLGSIRHPNIVVLLGACPEFGCLVYEYLENGSLEDRLYQKGNTPPIPWRTRFKIAAEIATGLLFLHQTKPEPVVHRDLKPANILLDRNYISKITDVGLARLVPPSIANKTTQYHQTAAAGTFCYIDPEYQQTGLLGVKSDIYSLGVMFLQIITGKPPIGVARLVEEAIENDNLAAVLDPNVTDWPVEEALSFAKMALKCCEMRKKDRPALATAILPELIRLRDL
;
A
#
# COMPACT_ATOMS: atom_id res chain seq x y z
N MET A 1 35.61 -14.94 11.40
CA MET A 1 35.81 -13.50 11.66
C MET A 1 34.51 -12.80 11.35
N SER A 2 34.03 -12.02 12.33
CA SER A 2 32.87 -11.11 12.37
C SER A 2 31.50 -11.68 11.94
N SER A 3 30.77 -12.22 12.93
CA SER A 3 29.31 -12.23 12.96
C SER A 3 28.80 -10.78 13.02
N SER A 4 28.08 -10.34 11.99
CA SER A 4 27.30 -9.11 12.03
C SER A 4 26.11 -9.29 12.96
N SER A 5 26.19 -8.71 14.16
CA SER A 5 25.07 -8.52 15.06
C SER A 5 24.02 -7.66 14.36
N GLU A 6 22.86 -8.25 14.10
CA GLU A 6 21.65 -7.50 13.76
C GLU A 6 21.35 -6.55 14.93
N GLU A 7 21.33 -5.24 14.67
CA GLU A 7 20.86 -4.26 15.65
C GLU A 7 19.37 -4.53 15.92
N GLU A 8 19.07 -5.20 17.05
CA GLU A 8 17.71 -5.35 17.55
C GLU A 8 17.12 -3.96 17.83
N GLY A 9 16.09 -3.56 17.05
CA GLY A 9 15.31 -2.37 17.37
C GLY A 9 14.69 -2.51 18.76
N SER A 10 15.07 -1.66 19.70
CA SER A 10 14.52 -1.64 21.05
C SER A 10 13.06 -1.22 21.02
N SER A 11 12.14 -2.12 21.40
CA SER A 11 10.72 -1.82 21.54
C SER A 11 10.49 -0.86 22.71
N SER A 12 9.76 0.24 22.50
CA SER A 12 9.44 1.21 23.55
C SER A 12 8.19 0.84 24.37
N THR A 13 7.45 -0.20 23.97
CA THR A 13 6.17 -0.58 24.57
C THR A 13 6.18 -2.04 25.03
N LEU A 14 5.86 -2.27 26.30
CA LEU A 14 5.79 -3.58 26.93
C LEU A 14 4.37 -3.86 27.42
N VAL A 15 3.87 -5.07 27.15
CA VAL A 15 2.60 -5.56 27.68
C VAL A 15 2.87 -6.80 28.53
N ALA A 16 2.57 -6.73 29.82
CA ALA A 16 2.69 -7.89 30.69
C ALA A 16 1.47 -8.81 30.54
N ILE A 17 1.74 -10.11 30.36
CA ILE A 17 0.72 -11.12 30.08
C ILE A 17 0.75 -12.27 31.09
N ASP A 18 -0.42 -12.84 31.35
CA ASP A 18 -0.65 -14.04 32.13
C ASP A 18 -1.86 -14.80 31.56
N VAL A 19 -2.19 -15.99 32.10
CA VAL A 19 -3.32 -16.85 31.67
C VAL A 19 -4.70 -16.22 31.98
N ASP A 20 -4.74 -14.98 32.45
CA ASP A 20 -5.98 -14.33 32.88
C ASP A 20 -6.69 -13.54 31.77
N LYS A 21 -8.00 -13.30 31.99
CA LYS A 21 -8.83 -12.56 31.04
C LYS A 21 -8.44 -11.09 30.94
N ASN A 22 -7.82 -10.49 31.97
CA ASN A 22 -7.42 -9.09 31.97
C ASN A 22 -6.20 -8.85 31.08
N SER A 23 -5.28 -9.81 30.97
CA SER A 23 -4.19 -9.78 29.97
C SER A 23 -4.73 -9.73 28.54
N LYS A 24 -5.79 -10.49 28.22
CA LYS A 24 -6.48 -10.39 26.91
C LYS A 24 -7.03 -8.99 26.65
N HIS A 25 -7.63 -8.35 27.65
CA HIS A 25 -8.10 -6.97 27.50
C HIS A 25 -6.96 -5.96 27.37
N ALA A 26 -5.85 -6.17 28.10
CA ALA A 26 -4.67 -5.30 28.06
C ALA A 26 -3.98 -5.33 26.69
N VAL A 27 -3.73 -6.53 26.14
CA VAL A 27 -3.15 -6.69 24.80
C VAL A 27 -4.07 -6.08 23.75
N LYS A 28 -5.38 -6.41 23.78
CA LYS A 28 -6.34 -5.84 22.83
C LYS A 28 -6.35 -4.30 22.90
N TRP A 29 -6.39 -3.74 24.12
CA TRP A 29 -6.39 -2.29 24.29
C TRP A 29 -5.11 -1.65 23.75
N ALA A 30 -3.93 -2.24 24.02
CA ALA A 30 -2.65 -1.73 23.52
C ALA A 30 -2.59 -1.75 21.99
N VAL A 31 -3.02 -2.85 21.37
CA VAL A 31 -3.14 -2.98 19.91
C VAL A 31 -4.09 -1.92 19.34
N ASP A 32 -5.22 -1.68 20.00
CA ASP A 32 -6.26 -0.80 19.47
C ASP A 32 -5.91 0.69 19.62
N HIS A 33 -5.22 1.09 20.70
CA HIS A 33 -5.10 2.50 21.12
C HIS A 33 -3.68 3.03 21.27
N LEU A 34 -2.67 2.16 21.38
CA LEU A 34 -1.29 2.57 21.69
C LEU A 34 -0.31 2.24 20.56
N LEU A 35 -0.45 1.08 19.93
CA LEU A 35 0.50 0.56 18.95
C LEU A 35 0.11 0.98 17.52
N GLU A 36 1.08 1.53 16.79
CA GLU A 36 0.94 1.83 15.35
C GLU A 36 1.38 0.63 14.49
N LYS A 37 1.10 0.71 13.18
CA LYS A 37 1.43 -0.35 12.22
C LYS A 37 2.94 -0.55 12.14
N ASN A 38 3.40 -1.81 12.15
CA ASN A 38 4.81 -2.20 12.17
C ASN A 38 5.60 -1.73 13.42
N SER A 39 4.94 -1.20 14.45
CA SER A 39 5.62 -0.86 15.70
C SER A 39 6.02 -2.14 16.44
N PRO A 40 7.28 -2.26 16.91
CA PRO A 40 7.69 -3.38 17.72
C PRO A 40 7.07 -3.28 19.11
N CYS A 41 6.41 -4.33 19.59
CA CYS A 41 5.94 -4.44 20.97
C CYS A 41 6.57 -5.64 21.66
N THR A 42 6.73 -5.58 22.98
CA THR A 42 7.20 -6.72 23.78
C THR A 42 6.04 -7.29 24.58
N LEU A 43 5.66 -8.55 24.32
CA LEU A 43 4.79 -9.33 25.19
C LEU A 43 5.67 -10.08 26.18
N ILE A 44 5.45 -9.88 27.48
CA ILE A 44 6.30 -10.48 28.51
C ILE A 44 5.49 -11.24 29.55
N HIS A 45 5.91 -12.46 29.86
CA HIS A 45 5.37 -13.26 30.95
C HIS A 45 6.45 -13.49 32.02
N VAL A 46 6.09 -13.37 33.30
CA VAL A 46 7.00 -13.70 34.41
C VAL A 46 6.57 -15.01 35.05
N LYS A 47 7.39 -16.04 34.91
CA LYS A 47 7.17 -17.35 35.51
C LYS A 47 7.68 -17.37 36.95
N THR A 48 6.76 -17.49 37.91
CA THR A 48 7.11 -17.64 39.32
C THR A 48 7.44 -19.10 39.67
N LYS A 49 8.52 -19.33 40.41
CA LYS A 49 8.86 -20.68 40.89
C LYS A 49 7.87 -21.08 42.00
N SER A 50 7.08 -22.12 41.78
CA SER A 50 6.27 -22.73 42.86
C SER A 50 7.20 -23.33 43.91
N SER A 51 6.95 -23.07 45.19
CA SER A 51 7.64 -23.63 46.36
C SER A 51 7.54 -25.17 46.44
N ASN A 52 8.24 -25.90 45.57
CA ASN A 52 8.59 -27.29 45.79
C ASN A 52 10.10 -27.48 45.61
N ARG A 53 10.68 -28.17 46.59
CA ARG A 53 12.10 -28.22 46.93
C ARG A 53 12.94 -28.98 45.91
N ASN A 54 14.21 -28.56 45.86
CA ASN A 54 15.40 -29.22 45.32
C ASN A 54 15.67 -29.05 43.82
N GLU A 55 16.12 -27.86 43.45
CA GLU A 55 17.21 -27.70 42.47
C GLU A 55 17.93 -26.38 42.77
N PHE A 56 19.02 -26.49 43.53
CA PHE A 56 20.00 -25.43 43.73
C PHE A 56 20.84 -25.33 42.45
N GLU A 57 20.30 -24.70 41.41
CA GLU A 57 21.12 -24.20 40.30
C GLU A 57 20.70 -22.77 39.96
N SER A 58 21.72 -21.92 39.95
CA SER A 58 21.69 -20.51 39.59
C SER A 58 21.35 -20.35 38.11
N VAL A 59 20.06 -20.39 37.78
CA VAL A 59 19.56 -20.04 36.44
C VAL A 59 19.68 -18.52 36.27
N PRO A 60 20.27 -18.00 35.17
CA PRO A 60 20.44 -16.56 34.96
C PRO A 60 19.09 -15.83 34.92
N LYS A 61 19.04 -14.61 35.50
CA LYS A 61 17.94 -13.64 35.38
C LYS A 61 17.79 -13.05 33.97
N GLN A 62 17.98 -13.84 32.92
CA GLN A 62 17.96 -13.35 31.54
C GLN A 62 16.63 -13.68 30.87
N ALA A 63 16.09 -12.70 30.14
CA ALA A 63 14.94 -12.88 29.28
C ALA A 63 15.25 -13.95 28.23
N ARG A 64 14.32 -14.89 28.05
CA ARG A 64 14.43 -15.95 27.04
C ARG A 64 13.19 -16.01 26.17
N ALA A 65 13.33 -16.63 25.00
CA ALA A 65 12.18 -17.02 24.20
C ALA A 65 11.31 -18.05 24.96
N PRO A 66 9.98 -18.04 24.77
CA PRO A 66 9.08 -19.03 25.34
C PRO A 66 9.38 -20.45 24.82
N THR A 67 9.14 -21.48 25.64
CA THR A 67 9.11 -22.87 25.13
C THR A 67 7.88 -23.07 24.24
N VAL A 68 7.81 -24.16 23.48
CA VAL A 68 6.65 -24.46 22.63
C VAL A 68 5.36 -24.54 23.45
N GLU A 69 5.40 -25.14 24.64
CA GLU A 69 4.27 -25.24 25.56
C GLU A 69 3.85 -23.86 26.10
N GLU A 70 4.82 -23.05 26.54
CA GLU A 70 4.55 -21.70 27.04
C GLU A 70 4.01 -20.79 25.93
N LEU A 71 4.55 -20.92 24.72
CA LEU A 71 4.07 -20.21 23.54
C LEU A 71 2.60 -20.55 23.29
N HIS A 72 2.25 -21.84 23.26
CA HIS A 72 0.88 -22.30 23.02
C HIS A 72 -0.10 -21.90 24.12
N GLN A 73 0.31 -21.96 25.38
CA GLN A 73 -0.58 -21.70 26.52
C GLN A 73 -0.74 -20.20 26.83
N LEU A 74 0.29 -19.39 26.58
CA LEU A 74 0.33 -17.99 27.02
C LEU A 74 0.33 -17.00 25.87
N PHE A 75 1.16 -17.19 24.84
CA PHE A 75 1.44 -16.13 23.86
C PHE A 75 0.59 -16.22 22.60
N LEU A 76 0.29 -17.43 22.14
CA LEU A 76 -0.49 -17.66 20.93
C LEU A 76 -1.84 -16.91 20.93
N PRO A 77 -2.64 -16.89 22.02
CA PRO A 77 -3.88 -16.11 22.07
C PRO A 77 -3.70 -14.60 21.77
N PHE A 78 -2.49 -14.07 21.95
CA PHE A 78 -2.15 -12.67 21.74
C PHE A 78 -1.57 -12.38 20.35
N ARG A 79 -0.92 -13.37 19.71
CA ARG A 79 -0.42 -13.25 18.31
C ARG A 79 -1.51 -12.84 17.34
N GLY A 80 -2.71 -13.42 17.46
CA GLY A 80 -3.85 -13.05 16.64
C GLY A 80 -4.23 -11.57 16.74
N PHE A 81 -4.14 -10.96 17.93
CA PHE A 81 -4.40 -9.53 18.10
C PHE A 81 -3.35 -8.68 17.37
N CYS A 82 -2.07 -9.03 17.52
CA CYS A 82 -0.97 -8.29 16.90
C CYS A 82 -0.95 -8.45 15.36
N ALA A 83 -1.10 -9.68 14.86
CA ALA A 83 -1.05 -10.00 13.43
C ALA A 83 -2.11 -9.22 12.61
N ARG A 84 -3.33 -9.03 13.16
CA ARG A 84 -4.41 -8.29 12.49
C ARG A 84 -4.06 -6.84 12.17
N LYS A 85 -3.27 -6.17 13.02
CA LYS A 85 -2.79 -4.80 12.79
C LYS A 85 -1.38 -4.74 12.17
N GLY A 86 -0.78 -5.88 11.85
CA GLY A 86 0.61 -5.93 11.39
C GLY A 86 1.60 -5.47 12.46
N ILE A 87 1.31 -5.75 13.74
CA ILE A 87 2.21 -5.46 14.87
C ILE A 87 3.19 -6.62 15.01
N VAL A 88 4.48 -6.29 15.16
CA VAL A 88 5.54 -7.27 15.40
C VAL A 88 5.75 -7.38 16.91
N ALA A 89 5.26 -8.48 17.49
CA ALA A 89 5.40 -8.75 18.92
C ALA A 89 6.62 -9.64 19.21
N LYS A 90 7.56 -9.14 20.04
CA LYS A 90 8.64 -9.94 20.64
C LYS A 90 8.10 -10.60 21.90
N GLU A 91 8.22 -11.92 21.98
CA GLU A 91 7.66 -12.74 23.05
C GLU A 91 8.77 -13.19 23.99
N LEU A 92 8.64 -12.84 25.27
CA LEU A 92 9.69 -13.10 26.26
C LEU A 92 9.14 -13.68 27.54
N VAL A 93 9.88 -14.63 28.11
CA VAL A 93 9.63 -15.19 29.43
C VAL A 93 10.77 -14.79 30.35
N LEU A 94 10.41 -14.16 31.47
CA LEU A 94 11.29 -13.93 32.61
C LEU A 94 11.03 -15.01 33.67
N GLN A 95 12.05 -15.30 34.47
CA GLN A 95 11.93 -16.21 35.61
C GLN A 95 12.40 -15.50 36.87
N ASP A 96 11.47 -15.22 37.78
CA ASP A 96 11.78 -14.60 39.07
C ASP A 96 10.77 -15.03 40.14
N SER A 97 11.15 -14.88 41.40
CA SER A 97 10.26 -15.05 42.56
C SER A 97 9.28 -13.90 42.73
N ASP A 98 9.63 -12.69 42.29
CA ASP A 98 8.76 -11.51 42.35
C ASP A 98 8.54 -10.93 40.93
N VAL A 99 7.27 -10.95 40.52
CA VAL A 99 6.83 -10.42 39.22
C VAL A 99 7.13 -8.93 39.10
N SER A 100 6.96 -8.16 40.16
CA SER A 100 7.14 -6.71 40.13
C SER A 100 8.60 -6.34 39.92
N SER A 101 9.50 -6.97 40.66
CA SER A 101 10.95 -6.77 40.53
C SER A 101 11.46 -7.19 39.15
N ALA A 102 10.99 -8.34 38.63
CA ALA A 102 11.40 -8.82 37.31
C ALA A 102 11.01 -7.85 36.17
N LEU A 103 9.77 -7.36 36.21
CA LEU A 103 9.30 -6.38 35.23
C LEU A 103 10.05 -5.05 35.37
N TYR A 104 10.30 -4.59 36.60
CA TYR A 104 11.06 -3.38 36.87
C TYR A 104 12.47 -3.47 36.26
N ASP A 105 13.24 -4.51 36.59
CA ASP A 105 14.61 -4.70 36.09
C ASP A 105 14.62 -4.70 34.55
N TYR A 106 13.70 -5.43 33.91
CA TYR A 106 13.60 -5.48 32.46
C TYR A 106 13.25 -4.11 31.83
N ILE A 107 12.29 -3.39 32.41
CA ILE A 107 11.83 -2.08 31.93
C ILE A 107 12.99 -1.07 31.94
N ILE A 108 13.78 -1.06 33.01
CA ILE A 108 14.93 -0.17 33.16
C ILE A 108 16.04 -0.54 32.16
N ASP A 109 16.41 -1.82 32.11
CA ASP A 109 17.52 -2.30 31.28
C ASP A 109 17.27 -2.10 29.78
N HIS A 110 16.01 -2.12 29.35
CA HIS A 110 15.61 -1.98 27.95
C HIS A 110 14.99 -0.62 27.61
N SER A 111 15.01 0.34 28.54
CA SER A 111 14.47 1.70 28.34
C SER A 111 13.03 1.72 27.83
N ILE A 112 12.17 0.85 28.39
CA ILE A 112 10.75 0.79 28.03
C ILE A 112 10.03 2.05 28.51
N VAL A 113 9.26 2.68 27.61
CA VAL A 113 8.53 3.92 27.86
C VAL A 113 7.09 3.62 28.27
N ASP A 114 6.39 2.80 27.49
CA ASP A 114 4.98 2.50 27.75
C ASP A 114 4.81 1.08 28.30
N VAL A 115 4.15 0.96 29.44
CA VAL A 115 3.93 -0.30 30.15
C VAL A 115 2.43 -0.54 30.29
N VAL A 116 1.93 -1.64 29.74
CA VAL A 116 0.51 -2.00 29.78
C VAL A 116 0.31 -3.24 30.64
N LEU A 117 -0.58 -3.15 31.63
CA LEU A 117 -0.87 -4.18 32.62
C LEU A 117 -2.37 -4.47 32.70
N GLY A 118 -2.74 -5.72 32.93
CA GLY A 118 -4.10 -6.08 33.33
C GLY A 118 -4.40 -5.63 34.77
N ALA A 119 -5.63 -5.18 35.05
CA ALA A 119 -6.03 -4.82 36.40
C ALA A 119 -6.04 -6.04 37.35
N PRO A 120 -5.73 -5.87 38.64
CA PRO A 120 -5.74 -6.96 39.61
C PRO A 120 -7.15 -7.55 39.79
N ARG A 121 -7.23 -8.85 40.08
CA ARG A 121 -8.49 -9.50 40.48
C ARG A 121 -8.80 -9.18 41.95
N TRP A 122 -9.64 -8.17 42.21
CA TRP A 122 -10.21 -7.95 43.54
C TRP A 122 -11.52 -8.72 43.70
N ASN A 123 -11.46 -9.91 44.30
CA ASN A 123 -12.63 -10.54 44.91
C ASN A 123 -12.60 -10.26 46.42
N ASN A 124 -13.57 -9.47 46.90
CA ASN A 124 -13.91 -9.14 48.29
C ASN A 124 -13.27 -7.86 48.89
N ALA A 125 -14.14 -6.87 49.13
CA ALA A 125 -13.85 -5.56 49.71
C ALA A 125 -13.45 -5.57 51.22
N LEU A 126 -13.42 -6.74 51.88
CA LEU A 126 -13.21 -6.86 53.33
C LEU A 126 -11.77 -7.17 53.75
N ILE A 127 -10.85 -7.46 52.83
CA ILE A 127 -9.43 -7.75 53.13
C ILE A 127 -8.56 -6.61 52.58
N ARG A 128 -8.67 -5.42 53.17
CA ARG A 128 -7.81 -4.25 52.85
C ARG A 128 -6.55 -4.15 53.70
N LYS A 129 -6.33 -5.03 54.69
CA LYS A 129 -5.43 -4.71 55.82
C LYS A 129 -4.12 -5.49 55.98
N PHE A 130 -3.80 -6.52 55.19
CA PHE A 130 -2.51 -7.20 55.33
C PHE A 130 -1.99 -7.72 53.97
N LYS A 131 -0.83 -7.17 53.52
CA LYS A 131 0.19 -7.60 52.52
C LYS A 131 -0.25 -8.57 51.40
N ASP A 132 -0.07 -8.30 50.10
CA ASP A 132 1.03 -7.66 49.37
C ASP A 132 0.56 -6.54 48.42
N LEU A 133 1.47 -5.66 47.98
CA LEU A 133 1.18 -4.69 46.91
C LEU A 133 0.95 -5.46 45.61
N ASP A 134 -0.19 -5.23 44.97
CA ASP A 134 -0.47 -5.76 43.64
C ASP A 134 0.58 -5.24 42.63
N VAL A 135 0.98 -6.09 41.68
CA VAL A 135 2.03 -5.81 40.69
C VAL A 135 1.87 -4.41 40.05
N PRO A 136 0.67 -3.98 39.62
CA PRO A 136 0.49 -2.64 39.06
C PRO A 136 0.81 -1.52 40.05
N THR A 137 0.35 -1.61 41.30
CA THR A 137 0.66 -0.60 42.32
C THR A 137 2.13 -0.60 42.71
N SER A 138 2.79 -1.75 42.70
CA SER A 138 4.23 -1.83 42.95
C SER A 138 5.03 -1.11 41.86
N LEU A 139 4.74 -1.42 40.60
CA LEU A 139 5.41 -0.81 39.44
C LEU A 139 5.17 0.70 39.35
N ILE A 140 3.95 1.17 39.60
CA ILE A 140 3.63 2.60 39.62
C ILE A 140 4.48 3.37 40.66
N LYS A 141 4.82 2.74 41.78
CA LYS A 141 5.61 3.38 42.85
C LYS A 141 7.10 3.33 42.59
N SER A 142 7.59 2.31 41.89
CA SER A 142 9.02 2.09 41.69
C SER A 142 9.54 2.67 40.39
N LEU A 143 8.75 2.71 39.31
CA LEU A 143 9.23 3.09 37.98
C LEU A 143 9.59 4.59 37.86
N PRO A 144 10.58 4.93 37.01
CA PRO A 144 10.99 6.32 36.78
C PRO A 144 9.88 7.15 36.14
N VAL A 145 10.00 8.47 36.27
CA VAL A 145 9.01 9.42 35.74
C VAL A 145 8.91 9.45 34.21
N SER A 146 9.86 8.83 33.51
CA SER A 146 9.89 8.70 32.05
C SER A 146 8.98 7.58 31.53
N CYS A 147 8.43 6.73 32.40
CA CYS A 147 7.58 5.60 31.99
C CYS A 147 6.09 5.94 32.19
N THR A 148 5.25 5.58 31.20
CA THR A 148 3.79 5.64 31.29
C THR A 148 3.23 4.27 31.61
N VAL A 149 2.46 4.14 32.69
CA VAL A 149 1.82 2.86 33.06
C VAL A 149 0.31 2.92 32.80
N HIS A 150 -0.18 1.98 32.00
CA HIS A 150 -1.59 1.81 31.64
C HIS A 150 -2.17 0.55 32.30
N ILE A 151 -3.18 0.72 33.17
CA ILE A 151 -3.88 -0.40 33.81
C ILE A 151 -5.22 -0.62 33.11
N ILE A 152 -5.43 -1.81 32.54
CA ILE A 152 -6.60 -2.12 31.72
C ILE A 152 -7.54 -3.12 32.42
N SER A 153 -8.83 -2.79 32.46
CA SER A 153 -9.89 -3.65 32.99
C SER A 153 -11.09 -3.65 32.06
N LYS A 154 -11.56 -4.82 31.65
CA LYS A 154 -12.73 -4.98 30.75
C LYS A 154 -12.64 -4.11 29.48
N GLY A 155 -11.43 -3.99 28.91
CA GLY A 155 -11.16 -3.23 27.68
C GLY A 155 -11.13 -1.71 27.85
N LYS A 156 -11.24 -1.19 29.08
CA LYS A 156 -11.14 0.25 29.38
C LYS A 156 -9.91 0.52 30.24
N VAL A 157 -9.35 1.71 30.05
CA VAL A 157 -8.28 2.22 30.89
C VAL A 157 -8.85 2.53 32.28
N HIS A 158 -8.33 1.84 33.28
CA HIS A 158 -8.72 2.02 34.68
C HIS A 158 -7.85 3.06 35.39
N SER A 159 -6.58 3.16 34.99
CA SER A 159 -5.66 4.19 35.44
C SER A 159 -4.59 4.44 34.38
N VAL A 160 -4.24 5.71 34.17
CA VAL A 160 -3.02 6.13 33.47
C VAL A 160 -2.25 7.03 34.42
N GLN A 161 -0.98 6.73 34.63
CA GLN A 161 -0.09 7.68 35.26
C GLN A 161 0.96 8.11 34.23
N ALA A 162 0.82 9.34 33.75
CA ALA A 162 1.88 10.11 33.11
C ALA A 162 2.49 11.01 34.17
N THR A 163 3.71 10.73 34.61
CA THR A 163 4.40 11.55 35.61
C THR A 163 4.89 12.85 34.98
N VAL A 164 4.28 13.96 35.38
CA VAL A 164 4.51 15.31 34.82
C VAL A 164 5.94 15.80 35.08
N PRO A 165 6.60 16.54 34.15
CA PRO A 165 7.90 17.17 34.41
C PRO A 165 7.78 18.29 35.44
N ILE A 166 8.71 18.37 36.39
CA ILE A 166 8.81 19.49 37.34
C ILE A 166 9.21 20.76 36.56
N PRO A 167 8.58 21.94 36.79
CA PRO A 167 9.03 23.19 36.20
C PRO A 167 10.34 23.65 36.85
N THR A 168 11.38 23.86 36.04
CA THR A 168 12.66 24.40 36.49
C THR A 168 12.48 25.85 36.98
N MET A 169 12.47 26.03 38.31
CA MET A 169 12.56 27.35 38.93
C MET A 169 13.99 27.91 38.78
N THR A 170 14.08 29.04 38.10
CA THR A 170 15.26 29.91 38.03
C THR A 170 15.68 30.41 39.42
N ILE A 171 16.97 30.28 39.75
CA ILE A 171 17.64 31.08 40.81
C ILE A 171 18.91 31.71 40.24
N SER A 172 18.96 33.04 40.36
CA SER A 172 20.01 33.95 39.89
C SER A 172 21.17 34.11 40.86
N SER A 173 22.33 34.58 40.37
CA SER A 173 23.06 35.81 40.81
C SER A 173 24.51 35.82 40.27
N PRO A 174 25.31 36.91 40.39
CA PRO A 174 25.10 38.28 39.88
C PRO A 174 26.29 38.82 39.01
N LYS A 175 26.08 39.98 38.35
CA LYS A 175 27.04 40.76 37.52
C LYS A 175 28.04 41.58 38.37
N PRO A 176 29.10 42.19 37.77
CA PRO A 176 29.02 43.59 37.28
C PRO A 176 29.69 43.80 35.89
N SER A 177 29.01 44.40 34.89
CA SER A 177 29.13 45.80 34.36
C SER A 177 30.52 46.16 33.81
N TYR A 178 30.68 46.69 32.58
CA TYR A 178 30.34 48.05 32.16
C TYR A 178 30.23 48.22 30.62
N LEU A 179 29.26 49.07 30.19
CA LEU A 179 29.23 50.11 29.12
C LEU A 179 30.18 50.00 27.89
N SER A 180 29.85 50.42 26.66
CA SER A 180 28.72 51.15 26.06
C SER A 180 28.80 51.02 24.51
N LYS A 181 27.73 51.47 23.86
CA LYS A 181 27.40 51.54 22.44
C LYS A 181 28.38 52.38 21.58
N ASP A 182 28.50 52.02 20.29
CA ASP A 182 28.00 52.77 19.12
C ASP A 182 28.87 52.67 17.85
N LEU A 183 28.15 52.47 16.73
CA LEU A 183 28.34 52.96 15.35
C LEU A 183 29.60 52.67 14.49
N HIS A 184 29.28 52.11 13.31
CA HIS A 184 29.70 52.52 11.96
C HIS A 184 31.08 52.15 11.36
N ARG A 185 30.95 51.38 10.25
CA ARG A 185 31.44 51.64 8.88
C ARG A 185 32.84 51.16 8.46
N THR A 186 32.87 50.73 7.18
CA THR A 186 33.99 50.67 6.22
C THR A 186 35.11 49.66 6.51
N SER A 187 35.23 48.54 5.78
CA SER A 187 35.77 48.37 4.41
C SER A 187 37.26 48.02 4.40
N PHE A 188 37.61 47.10 3.51
CA PHE A 188 38.94 46.78 2.96
C PHE A 188 39.92 45.94 3.82
N GLU A 189 40.19 44.75 3.26
CA GLU A 189 41.49 44.03 3.23
C GLU A 189 42.72 44.97 3.20
N PRO A 190 43.93 44.57 3.67
CA PRO A 190 44.65 43.46 3.02
C PRO A 190 45.70 42.66 3.83
N ARG A 191 46.04 41.53 3.18
CA ARG A 191 47.25 40.68 3.21
C ARG A 191 48.54 41.28 3.80
N LEU A 192 49.27 40.43 4.52
CA LEU A 192 50.71 40.07 4.42
C LEU A 192 51.00 39.19 5.66
N GLY A 193 51.73 38.09 5.69
CA GLY A 193 52.72 37.49 4.81
C GLY A 193 53.77 36.82 5.71
N ARG A 194 54.39 35.72 5.23
CA ARG A 194 55.63 35.06 5.75
C ARG A 194 55.47 34.29 7.08
N ARG A 195 56.11 33.13 7.33
CA ARG A 195 57.32 32.47 6.78
C ARG A 195 57.38 31.02 7.34
N LEU A 196 57.96 30.10 6.55
CA LEU A 196 58.93 29.01 6.87
C LEU A 196 58.64 28.08 8.09
N SER A 197 58.85 26.76 8.11
CA SER A 197 59.74 25.85 7.35
C SER A 197 59.52 24.40 7.83
N ASN A 198 59.88 23.42 6.97
CA ASN A 198 60.29 22.02 7.23
C ASN A 198 59.26 21.04 7.88
N ASP A 199 59.19 19.75 7.56
CA ASP A 199 60.05 18.83 6.81
C ASP A 199 59.27 17.55 6.42
N GLY A 200 59.69 16.88 5.33
CA GLY A 200 59.58 15.43 5.06
C GLY A 200 58.20 14.85 4.68
N GLY A 201 58.00 14.10 3.59
CA GLY A 201 58.86 13.60 2.52
C GLY A 201 58.00 12.78 1.54
N THR A 202 58.39 12.81 0.25
CA THR A 202 58.48 11.71 -0.74
C THR A 202 57.47 10.55 -0.68
N PHE A 203 56.88 10.05 -1.77
CA PHE A 203 57.37 9.76 -3.13
C PHE A 203 56.11 9.39 -3.95
N GLY A 204 55.76 10.04 -5.05
CA GLY A 204 56.24 9.79 -6.43
C GLY A 204 55.01 10.00 -7.33
N GLN A 205 54.96 11.07 -8.14
CA GLN A 205 55.44 11.09 -9.54
C GLN A 205 54.70 10.05 -10.39
N ASN A 206 54.12 10.34 -11.56
CA ASN A 206 54.40 11.31 -12.62
C ASN A 206 53.38 10.93 -13.74
N MET A 207 53.06 11.67 -14.80
CA MET A 207 53.37 12.96 -15.39
C MET A 207 52.16 13.20 -16.33
N ASP A 208 51.59 14.40 -16.44
CA ASP A 208 52.07 15.47 -17.33
C ASP A 208 52.25 14.96 -18.76
N ALA A 209 51.58 15.51 -19.77
CA ALA A 209 51.94 16.77 -20.43
C ALA A 209 51.46 16.62 -21.89
N ARG A 210 51.12 17.63 -22.69
CA ARG A 210 51.19 19.08 -22.64
C ARG A 210 50.62 19.59 -23.98
N LEU A 211 50.16 20.84 -23.96
CA LEU A 211 50.25 21.89 -24.98
C LEU A 211 49.85 21.58 -26.44
N GLY A 212 49.14 22.44 -27.15
CA GLY A 212 48.91 23.86 -26.91
C GLY A 212 48.94 24.62 -28.24
N SER A 213 47.80 25.22 -28.57
CA SER A 213 47.65 26.60 -29.05
C SER A 213 48.00 27.03 -30.50
N ARG A 214 47.02 27.79 -31.03
CA ARG A 214 47.06 28.95 -31.97
C ARG A 214 47.28 28.66 -33.46
N CYS A 215 46.79 29.44 -34.43
CA CYS A 215 45.66 30.37 -34.65
C CYS A 215 45.80 30.84 -36.13
N VAL A 216 44.71 31.24 -36.80
CA VAL A 216 44.54 32.45 -37.68
C VAL A 216 43.69 32.22 -38.97
N SER A 217 42.55 32.93 -38.99
CA SER A 217 41.76 33.59 -40.07
C SER A 217 41.35 32.90 -41.38
N GLN A 218 40.05 32.98 -41.73
CA GLN A 218 39.52 33.89 -42.78
C GLN A 218 37.97 33.90 -42.82
N ARG A 219 37.39 34.95 -43.43
CA ARG A 219 35.97 35.36 -43.48
C ARG A 219 35.18 34.61 -44.57
N ASP A 220 33.86 34.42 -44.40
CA ASP A 220 32.82 35.01 -45.27
C ASP A 220 31.38 34.49 -44.99
N SER A 221 30.41 35.43 -45.02
CA SER A 221 28.99 35.34 -45.43
C SER A 221 27.92 34.54 -44.63
N TYR A 222 26.80 35.22 -44.34
CA TYR A 222 25.51 34.80 -43.74
C TYR A 222 24.42 34.50 -44.82
N PRO A 223 23.16 34.00 -44.55
CA PRO A 223 22.48 33.53 -43.32
C PRO A 223 21.70 32.16 -43.55
N PRO A 224 20.61 31.76 -42.83
CA PRO A 224 20.60 30.51 -42.04
C PRO A 224 19.51 29.48 -42.46
N ARG A 225 19.64 28.22 -42.02
CA ARG A 225 18.50 27.27 -42.00
C ARG A 225 18.59 26.24 -40.87
N MET A 226 17.46 26.10 -40.18
CA MET A 226 17.17 25.19 -39.06
C MET A 226 17.21 23.70 -39.41
N SER A 227 17.65 22.87 -38.47
CA SER A 227 17.01 21.60 -37.99
C SER A 227 17.97 20.95 -36.96
N ILE A 228 17.65 20.97 -35.66
CA ILE A 228 16.91 19.96 -34.87
C ILE A 228 17.62 18.59 -34.77
N LEU A 229 18.27 18.39 -33.62
CA LEU A 229 18.41 17.18 -32.79
C LEU A 229 18.35 17.75 -31.35
N ASP A 230 17.79 17.17 -30.31
CA ASP A 230 17.20 15.88 -30.02
C ASP A 230 16.44 16.09 -28.66
N GLU A 231 15.89 15.02 -28.09
CA GLU A 231 15.44 14.86 -26.68
C GLU A 231 13.94 15.09 -26.33
N ASN A 232 13.24 13.95 -26.26
CA ASN A 232 12.76 13.29 -25.04
C ASN A 232 12.04 14.09 -23.94
N GLN A 233 10.81 13.64 -23.68
CA GLN A 233 10.13 13.40 -22.40
C GLN A 233 10.37 14.38 -21.22
N ASP A 234 9.34 15.12 -20.81
CA ASP A 234 8.58 14.81 -19.58
C ASP A 234 7.38 15.77 -19.42
N VAL A 235 6.18 15.23 -19.18
CA VAL A 235 4.92 15.99 -19.03
C VAL A 235 4.31 15.67 -17.66
N SER A 236 4.38 16.61 -16.73
CA SER A 236 3.24 17.18 -16.00
C SER A 236 3.69 17.88 -14.70
N GLN A 237 2.93 18.91 -14.31
CA GLN A 237 3.06 19.77 -13.13
C GLN A 237 4.20 20.80 -13.01
N ASN A 238 5.27 20.77 -13.82
CA ASN A 238 6.30 21.83 -13.80
C ASN A 238 6.21 22.86 -14.96
N GLY A 239 5.13 22.86 -15.76
CA GLY A 239 4.97 23.80 -16.90
C GLY A 239 4.59 25.22 -16.49
N MET A 240 3.56 25.34 -15.65
CA MET A 240 2.96 26.64 -15.31
C MET A 240 3.89 27.50 -14.45
N GLU A 241 4.68 26.89 -13.57
CA GLU A 241 5.64 27.61 -12.73
C GLU A 241 6.88 28.07 -13.54
N ARG A 242 7.28 27.31 -14.56
CA ARG A 242 8.30 27.73 -15.53
C ARG A 242 7.81 28.89 -16.40
N ASP A 243 6.55 28.89 -16.81
CA ASP A 243 5.96 29.96 -17.61
C ASP A 243 5.73 31.24 -16.79
N ILE A 244 5.31 31.13 -15.53
CA ILE A 244 5.21 32.27 -14.60
C ILE A 244 6.59 32.88 -14.33
N ASN A 245 7.62 32.05 -14.14
CA ASN A 245 8.98 32.54 -13.91
C ASN A 245 9.61 33.14 -15.18
N ARG A 246 9.32 32.57 -16.37
CA ARG A 246 9.70 33.13 -17.67
C ARG A 246 9.04 34.50 -17.89
N PHE A 247 7.75 34.62 -17.58
CA PHE A 247 7.01 35.89 -17.69
C PHE A 247 7.52 36.96 -16.71
N LYS A 248 7.85 36.58 -15.46
CA LYS A 248 8.49 37.49 -14.49
C LYS A 248 9.88 37.94 -14.94
N GLN A 249 10.63 37.08 -15.63
CA GLN A 249 11.97 37.39 -16.14
C GLN A 249 11.92 38.29 -17.39
N GLU A 250 10.95 38.09 -18.27
CA GLU A 250 10.68 38.98 -19.41
C GLU A 250 10.22 40.38 -18.95
N GLN A 251 9.40 40.48 -17.90
CA GLN A 251 9.05 41.77 -17.30
C GLN A 251 10.26 42.50 -16.68
N LYS A 252 11.21 41.77 -16.07
CA LYS A 252 12.46 42.35 -15.56
C LYS A 252 13.36 42.87 -16.68
N LEU A 253 13.48 42.12 -17.79
CA LEU A 253 14.27 42.54 -18.96
C LEU A 253 13.65 43.75 -19.65
N THR A 254 12.32 43.78 -19.78
CA THR A 254 11.59 44.91 -20.39
C THR A 254 11.71 46.20 -19.56
N LYS A 255 11.73 46.09 -18.21
CA LYS A 255 12.03 47.23 -17.32
C LYS A 255 13.50 47.68 -17.41
N LYS A 256 14.44 46.75 -17.64
CA LYS A 256 15.88 47.04 -17.80
C LYS A 256 16.22 47.67 -19.16
N CYS A 257 15.48 47.33 -20.22
CA CYS A 257 15.57 47.98 -21.53
C CYS A 257 15.04 49.42 -21.52
N ARG A 258 14.07 49.76 -20.64
CA ARG A 258 13.59 51.14 -20.45
C ARG A 258 14.63 52.08 -19.86
N SER A 259 15.61 51.59 -19.09
CA SER A 259 16.67 52.41 -18.48
C SER A 259 17.92 52.59 -19.35
N ALA A 260 17.99 51.97 -20.54
CA ALA A 260 19.20 51.94 -21.37
C ALA A 260 19.11 52.74 -22.69
N SER A 261 18.07 53.55 -22.89
CA SER A 261 17.95 54.41 -24.08
C SER A 261 17.63 55.85 -23.68
N VAL A 262 18.59 56.48 -22.99
CA VAL A 262 18.79 57.93 -23.03
C VAL A 262 19.94 58.17 -24.02
N GLY A 263 19.62 58.67 -25.21
CA GLY A 263 20.63 59.13 -26.16
C GLY A 263 20.20 59.12 -27.62
N ARG A 264 19.95 60.33 -28.14
CA ARG A 264 19.91 60.76 -29.56
C ARG A 264 18.59 60.59 -30.34
N GLU A 265 17.78 61.62 -30.18
CA GLU A 265 17.18 62.51 -31.19
C GLU A 265 16.57 62.01 -32.52
N VAL A 266 15.29 62.44 -32.64
CA VAL A 266 14.58 63.01 -33.82
C VAL A 266 14.16 62.06 -34.95
N GLY A 267 12.86 61.73 -34.94
CA GLY A 267 12.12 61.12 -36.04
C GLY A 267 10.65 60.86 -35.68
N SER A 268 9.76 61.78 -36.08
CA SER A 268 8.28 61.73 -36.10
C SER A 268 7.53 61.38 -34.79
N SER A 269 7.13 62.40 -34.01
CA SER A 269 6.18 62.27 -32.88
C SER A 269 4.92 61.49 -33.21
N LYS A 270 4.40 61.61 -34.45
CA LYS A 270 3.15 60.95 -34.87
C LYS A 270 3.26 59.43 -34.96
N GLN A 271 4.45 58.91 -35.26
CA GLN A 271 4.66 57.47 -35.42
C GLN A 271 4.82 56.78 -34.06
N LYS A 272 5.43 57.47 -33.08
CA LYS A 272 5.44 57.03 -31.68
C LYS A 272 4.05 57.07 -31.04
N GLU A 273 3.25 58.11 -31.29
CA GLU A 273 1.87 58.18 -30.78
C GLU A 273 0.99 57.06 -31.32
N MET A 274 1.00 56.80 -32.64
CA MET A 274 0.24 55.67 -33.21
C MET A 274 0.69 54.32 -32.65
N GLN A 275 2.00 54.13 -32.43
CA GLN A 275 2.53 52.87 -31.92
C GLN A 275 2.20 52.68 -30.44
N GLU A 276 2.22 53.76 -29.64
CA GLU A 276 1.75 53.74 -28.25
C GLU A 276 0.23 53.50 -28.15
N GLU A 277 -0.56 54.10 -29.03
CA GLU A 277 -2.01 53.89 -29.08
C GLU A 277 -2.36 52.45 -29.50
N TRP A 278 -1.64 51.89 -30.48
CA TRP A 278 -1.79 50.49 -30.88
C TRP A 278 -1.42 49.53 -29.74
N ILE A 279 -0.33 49.80 -29.01
CA ILE A 279 0.07 49.01 -27.84
C ILE A 279 -0.99 49.09 -26.74
N ARG A 280 -1.55 50.28 -26.46
CA ARG A 280 -2.64 50.45 -25.47
C ARG A 280 -3.92 49.72 -25.89
N ARG A 281 -4.29 49.78 -27.17
CA ARG A 281 -5.46 49.07 -27.71
C ARG A 281 -5.28 47.55 -27.58
N LYS A 282 -4.09 47.04 -27.89
CA LYS A 282 -3.76 45.63 -27.79
C LYS A 282 -3.72 45.14 -26.34
N ALA A 283 -3.23 45.95 -25.41
CA ALA A 283 -3.26 45.65 -23.98
C ALA A 283 -4.69 45.53 -23.44
N ARG A 284 -5.60 46.45 -23.85
CA ARG A 284 -7.03 46.35 -23.49
C ARG A 284 -7.68 45.06 -23.99
N LEU A 285 -7.42 44.67 -25.24
CA LEU A 285 -7.99 43.44 -25.80
C LEU A 285 -7.49 42.17 -25.07
N ILE A 286 -6.24 42.18 -24.61
CA ILE A 286 -5.69 41.07 -23.81
C ILE A 286 -6.33 41.03 -22.42
N GLU A 287 -6.54 42.19 -21.81
CA GLU A 287 -7.19 42.29 -20.49
C GLU A 287 -8.67 41.87 -20.55
N GLU A 288 -9.39 42.28 -21.59
CA GLU A 288 -10.77 41.88 -21.87
C GLU A 288 -10.87 40.37 -22.12
N ALA A 289 -9.98 39.80 -22.95
CA ALA A 289 -9.94 38.36 -23.18
C ALA A 289 -9.56 37.56 -21.91
N ALA A 290 -8.73 38.11 -21.03
CA ALA A 290 -8.38 37.47 -19.76
C ALA A 290 -9.56 37.49 -18.76
N LEU A 291 -10.37 38.55 -18.78
CA LEU A 291 -11.61 38.62 -17.99
C LEU A 291 -12.65 37.63 -18.51
N ASP A 292 -12.84 37.54 -19.82
CA ASP A 292 -13.77 36.58 -20.45
C ASP A 292 -13.38 35.13 -20.14
N LEU A 293 -12.08 34.80 -20.19
CA LEU A 293 -11.58 33.47 -19.80
C LEU A 293 -11.80 33.18 -18.31
N SER A 294 -11.61 34.19 -17.44
CA SER A 294 -11.85 34.07 -16.01
C SER A 294 -13.33 33.86 -15.69
N GLU A 295 -14.23 34.56 -16.39
CA GLU A 295 -15.67 34.37 -16.24
C GLU A 295 -16.15 33.03 -16.81
N ALA A 296 -15.59 32.59 -17.94
CA ALA A 296 -15.88 31.28 -18.51
C ALA A 296 -15.42 30.14 -17.58
N GLU A 297 -14.25 30.26 -16.93
CA GLU A 297 -13.78 29.31 -15.92
C GLU A 297 -14.65 29.32 -14.65
N LYS A 298 -15.10 30.49 -14.20
CA LYS A 298 -16.04 30.60 -13.07
C LYS A 298 -17.41 29.99 -13.38
N GLN A 299 -17.92 30.18 -14.59
CA GLN A 299 -19.16 29.54 -15.03
C GLN A 299 -19.00 28.02 -15.16
N LYS A 300 -17.86 27.56 -15.67
CA LYS A 300 -17.55 26.13 -15.80
C LYS A 300 -17.41 25.45 -14.43
N THR A 301 -16.69 26.07 -13.50
CA THR A 301 -16.56 25.57 -12.11
C THR A 301 -17.89 25.62 -11.35
N SER A 302 -18.70 26.68 -11.52
CA SER A 302 -20.04 26.74 -10.92
C SER A 302 -20.97 25.65 -11.46
N ALA A 303 -20.95 25.40 -12.78
CA ALA A 303 -21.75 24.35 -13.40
C ALA A 303 -21.26 22.95 -12.97
N GLU A 304 -19.94 22.75 -12.85
CA GLU A 304 -19.36 21.50 -12.34
C GLU A 304 -19.74 21.27 -10.86
N VAL A 305 -19.64 22.29 -10.00
CA VAL A 305 -20.03 22.20 -8.58
C VAL A 305 -21.52 21.90 -8.44
N GLU A 306 -22.40 22.53 -9.22
CA GLU A 306 -23.84 22.27 -9.15
C GLU A 306 -24.20 20.89 -9.71
N THR A 307 -23.48 20.42 -10.73
CA THR A 307 -23.61 19.04 -11.23
C THR A 307 -23.12 18.03 -10.19
N GLN A 308 -22.08 18.36 -9.42
CA GLN A 308 -21.59 17.53 -8.31
C GLN A 308 -22.56 17.51 -7.14
N LYS A 309 -23.24 18.63 -6.87
CA LYS A 309 -24.24 18.75 -5.81
C LYS A 309 -25.50 17.93 -6.12
N ARG A 310 -26.01 18.01 -7.36
CA ARG A 310 -27.11 17.15 -7.84
C ARG A 310 -26.75 15.67 -7.82
N LYS A 311 -25.50 15.32 -8.14
CA LYS A 311 -24.99 13.95 -8.03
C LYS A 311 -24.85 13.48 -6.58
N GLN A 312 -24.48 14.36 -5.64
CA GLN A 312 -24.45 14.02 -4.21
C GLN A 312 -25.85 13.82 -3.62
N GLU A 313 -26.83 14.59 -4.08
CA GLU A 313 -28.24 14.43 -3.70
C GLU A 313 -28.85 13.14 -4.29
N GLU A 314 -28.56 12.81 -5.55
CA GLU A 314 -28.98 11.53 -6.17
C GLU A 314 -28.28 10.30 -5.58
N VAL A 315 -27.03 10.43 -5.11
CA VAL A 315 -26.32 9.36 -4.40
C VAL A 315 -26.87 9.20 -2.98
N GLY A 316 -27.19 10.29 -2.28
CA GLY A 316 -27.83 10.25 -0.96
C GLY A 316 -29.21 9.61 -0.98
N GLU A 317 -30.06 9.94 -1.96
CA GLU A 317 -31.38 9.32 -2.10
C GLU A 317 -31.33 7.83 -2.50
N ASN A 318 -30.29 7.40 -3.24
CA ASN A 318 -30.06 5.98 -3.53
C ASN A 318 -29.44 5.23 -2.35
N GLU A 319 -28.60 5.87 -1.54
CA GLU A 319 -28.05 5.31 -0.30
C GLU A 319 -29.14 5.13 0.78
N GLU A 320 -30.12 6.04 0.88
CA GLU A 320 -31.28 5.88 1.76
C GLU A 320 -32.23 4.76 1.29
N ARG A 321 -32.41 4.56 -0.03
CA ARG A 321 -33.18 3.42 -0.56
C ARG A 321 -32.52 2.06 -0.35
N ILE A 322 -31.19 2.01 -0.31
CA ILE A 322 -30.44 0.79 0.03
C ILE A 322 -30.44 0.58 1.56
N GLY A 323 -30.30 1.65 2.36
CA GLY A 323 -30.29 1.60 3.82
C GLY A 323 -31.63 1.21 4.46
N THR A 324 -32.75 1.63 3.89
CA THR A 324 -34.10 1.30 4.41
C THR A 324 -34.56 -0.14 4.11
N SER A 325 -33.76 -0.91 3.35
CA SER A 325 -33.98 -2.35 3.14
C SER A 325 -33.15 -3.25 4.07
N ASN A 326 -32.26 -2.67 4.90
CA ASN A 326 -31.30 -3.41 5.72
C ASN A 326 -31.72 -3.64 7.19
N GLU A 327 -32.92 -3.24 7.60
CA GLU A 327 -33.40 -3.49 8.98
C GLU A 327 -34.12 -4.85 9.15
N ASN A 328 -34.08 -5.73 8.14
CA ASN A 328 -34.61 -7.11 8.24
C ASN A 328 -33.88 -8.11 7.33
N VAL A 329 -32.54 -8.08 7.30
CA VAL A 329 -31.75 -9.15 6.65
C VAL A 329 -31.35 -10.17 7.70
N ASP A 330 -32.36 -10.84 8.26
CA ASP A 330 -32.16 -12.15 8.85
C ASP A 330 -32.80 -13.17 7.90
N SER A 331 -32.05 -14.23 7.59
CA SER A 331 -32.33 -15.37 6.70
C SER A 331 -31.82 -15.34 5.24
N ASN A 332 -30.83 -16.23 5.01
CA ASN A 332 -30.54 -16.99 3.78
C ASN A 332 -29.25 -16.69 2.98
N TYR A 333 -28.15 -16.32 3.64
CA TYR A 333 -26.82 -16.50 3.04
C TYR A 333 -26.25 -17.88 3.42
N MET A 334 -25.82 -18.66 2.43
CA MET A 334 -25.46 -20.07 2.59
C MET A 334 -23.99 -20.29 2.97
N PHE A 335 -23.49 -19.56 3.97
CA PHE A 335 -22.12 -19.70 4.48
C PHE A 335 -22.13 -20.00 6.00
N LYS A 336 -21.18 -20.79 6.49
CA LYS A 336 -21.08 -21.11 7.93
C LYS A 336 -20.57 -19.89 8.69
N THR A 337 -21.21 -19.54 9.81
CA THR A 337 -20.66 -18.56 10.74
C THR A 337 -19.70 -19.26 11.69
N TYR A 338 -18.46 -18.79 11.73
CA TYR A 338 -17.40 -19.28 12.63
C TYR A 338 -17.23 -18.35 13.83
N GLY A 339 -17.02 -18.93 15.01
CA GLY A 339 -16.55 -18.17 16.17
C GLY A 339 -15.06 -17.84 16.05
N ILE A 340 -14.62 -16.71 16.60
CA ILE A 340 -13.20 -16.33 16.54
C ILE A 340 -12.29 -17.35 17.21
N GLU A 341 -12.75 -18.00 18.28
CA GLU A 341 -11.98 -19.02 19.01
C GLU A 341 -11.70 -20.24 18.11
N GLU A 342 -12.66 -20.61 17.24
CA GLU A 342 -12.51 -21.70 16.28
C GLU A 342 -11.48 -21.34 15.21
N ILE A 343 -11.53 -20.11 14.68
CA ILE A 343 -10.56 -19.59 13.71
C ILE A 343 -9.17 -19.47 14.32
N GLU A 344 -9.05 -18.94 15.54
CA GLU A 344 -7.79 -18.83 16.26
C GLU A 344 -7.17 -20.22 16.42
N VAL A 345 -7.89 -21.20 16.97
CA VAL A 345 -7.36 -22.56 17.11
C VAL A 345 -7.00 -23.18 15.75
N GLY A 346 -7.88 -23.06 14.75
CA GLY A 346 -7.67 -23.65 13.43
C GLY A 346 -6.49 -23.05 12.64
N THR A 347 -6.12 -21.80 12.92
CA THR A 347 -4.98 -21.11 12.28
C THR A 347 -3.71 -21.13 13.12
N ASN A 348 -3.67 -21.94 14.19
CA ASN A 348 -2.61 -21.90 15.20
C ASN A 348 -2.37 -20.48 15.72
N TYR A 349 -3.47 -19.79 16.01
CA TYR A 349 -3.58 -18.42 16.48
C TYR A 349 -2.91 -17.40 15.54
N PHE A 350 -3.19 -17.54 14.24
CA PHE A 350 -2.61 -16.71 13.18
C PHE A 350 -1.08 -16.72 13.20
N ASP A 351 -0.48 -17.90 13.41
CA ASP A 351 0.97 -18.07 13.38
C ASP A 351 1.54 -17.58 12.04
N LEU A 352 2.62 -16.80 12.11
CA LEU A 352 3.24 -16.20 10.93
C LEU A 352 3.81 -17.27 9.97
N HIS A 353 4.20 -18.44 10.48
CA HIS A 353 4.62 -19.56 9.63
C HIS A 353 3.46 -20.14 8.81
N GLY A 354 2.23 -19.99 9.29
CA GLY A 354 1.00 -20.37 8.59
C GLY A 354 0.53 -19.31 7.58
N LYS A 355 1.19 -18.16 7.50
CA LYS A 355 0.82 -17.10 6.56
C LYS A 355 1.18 -17.50 5.13
N ILE A 356 0.16 -17.63 4.29
CA ILE A 356 0.30 -18.06 2.88
C ILE A 356 0.22 -16.89 1.89
N GLY A 357 -0.27 -15.73 2.33
CA GLY A 357 -0.36 -14.56 1.48
C GLY A 357 -0.64 -13.28 2.26
N GLU A 358 -0.48 -12.15 1.58
CA GLU A 358 -0.89 -10.84 2.08
C GLU A 358 -1.39 -10.00 0.90
N GLY A 359 -2.68 -9.66 0.92
CA GLY A 359 -3.28 -8.75 -0.04
C GLY A 359 -3.39 -7.33 0.51
N GLY A 360 -3.95 -6.42 -0.28
CA GLY A 360 -4.23 -5.04 0.16
C GLY A 360 -5.14 -4.95 1.39
N TYR A 361 -5.90 -6.01 1.64
CA TYR A 361 -6.99 -6.04 2.62
C TYR A 361 -6.70 -6.86 3.86
N GLY A 362 -5.58 -7.59 3.87
CA GLY A 362 -5.13 -8.32 5.04
C GLY A 362 -4.31 -9.57 4.72
N PRO A 363 -3.70 -10.15 5.76
CA PRO A 363 -3.00 -11.43 5.67
C PRO A 363 -3.98 -12.59 5.46
N VAL A 364 -3.49 -13.62 4.74
CA VAL A 364 -4.17 -14.90 4.54
C VAL A 364 -3.35 -15.98 5.21
N PHE A 365 -4.00 -16.81 6.03
CA PHE A 365 -3.37 -17.90 6.77
C PHE A 365 -3.94 -19.24 6.32
N LYS A 366 -3.09 -20.25 6.22
CA LYS A 366 -3.53 -21.64 6.17
C LYS A 366 -4.02 -22.05 7.55
N GLY A 367 -5.12 -22.78 7.59
CA GLY A 367 -5.63 -23.38 8.82
C GLY A 367 -6.37 -24.69 8.54
N VAL A 368 -6.85 -25.31 9.62
CA VAL A 368 -7.72 -26.48 9.58
C VAL A 368 -8.98 -26.17 10.39
N LEU A 369 -10.13 -26.14 9.73
CA LEU A 369 -11.45 -25.95 10.36
C LEU A 369 -12.35 -27.11 9.96
N ASP A 370 -13.10 -27.69 10.90
CA ASP A 370 -13.93 -28.89 10.67
C ASP A 370 -13.18 -30.04 9.97
N ASN A 371 -11.91 -30.28 10.31
CA ASN A 371 -11.03 -31.25 9.65
C ASN A 371 -10.81 -31.02 8.14
N THR A 372 -11.03 -29.79 7.68
CA THR A 372 -10.82 -29.36 6.29
C THR A 372 -9.70 -28.33 6.25
N ASP A 373 -8.75 -28.50 5.31
CA ASP A 373 -7.74 -27.47 5.04
C ASP A 373 -8.43 -26.22 4.47
N VAL A 374 -8.18 -25.06 5.09
CA VAL A 374 -8.80 -23.78 4.74
C VAL A 374 -7.77 -22.67 4.56
N ALA A 375 -8.17 -21.65 3.81
CA ALA A 375 -7.49 -20.36 3.77
C ALA A 375 -8.35 -19.32 4.52
N VAL A 376 -7.79 -18.73 5.57
CA VAL A 376 -8.44 -17.70 6.39
C VAL A 376 -7.87 -16.34 6.05
N LYS A 377 -8.67 -15.49 5.41
CA LYS A 377 -8.34 -14.09 5.14
C LYS A 377 -8.84 -13.23 6.29
N ALA A 378 -7.91 -12.66 7.07
CA ALA A 378 -8.24 -11.75 8.16
C ALA A 378 -8.23 -10.32 7.63
N LEU A 379 -9.41 -9.72 7.44
CA LEU A 379 -9.49 -8.35 6.94
C LEU A 379 -9.07 -7.36 8.03
N ARG A 380 -8.38 -6.30 7.61
CA ARG A 380 -7.94 -5.26 8.53
C ARG A 380 -9.13 -4.38 8.95
N PRO A 381 -9.43 -4.25 10.26
CA PRO A 381 -10.61 -3.52 10.75
C PRO A 381 -10.47 -1.99 10.66
N ASP A 382 -9.28 -1.46 10.42
CA ASP A 382 -8.98 -0.01 10.34
C ASP A 382 -9.27 0.60 8.96
N ILE A 383 -9.64 -0.21 7.96
CA ILE A 383 -9.89 0.23 6.60
C ILE A 383 -11.41 0.21 6.35
N THR A 384 -12.04 1.38 6.24
CA THR A 384 -13.47 1.52 5.86
C THR A 384 -13.82 0.83 4.54
N GLN A 385 -12.84 0.67 3.65
CA GLN A 385 -12.96 -0.11 2.42
C GLN A 385 -12.98 -1.63 2.68
N GLY A 386 -12.33 -2.13 3.73
CA GLY A 386 -12.29 -3.55 4.10
C GLY A 386 -13.66 -4.09 4.52
N GLU A 387 -14.45 -3.32 5.25
CA GLU A 387 -15.82 -3.69 5.62
C GLU A 387 -16.74 -3.80 4.39
N LYS A 388 -16.67 -2.83 3.46
CA LYS A 388 -17.44 -2.90 2.21
C LYS A 388 -17.08 -4.14 1.38
N GLN A 389 -15.80 -4.50 1.37
CA GLN A 389 -15.33 -5.69 0.66
C GLN A 389 -15.75 -6.98 1.34
N PHE A 390 -15.71 -7.04 2.68
CA PHE A 390 -16.24 -8.17 3.42
C PHE A 390 -17.67 -8.47 3.00
N HIS A 391 -18.54 -7.46 3.08
CA HIS A 391 -19.95 -7.59 2.73
C HIS A 391 -20.13 -7.98 1.26
N GLN A 392 -19.36 -7.36 0.35
CA GLN A 392 -19.42 -7.68 -1.08
C GLN A 392 -18.99 -9.13 -1.37
N GLU A 393 -17.90 -9.59 -0.77
CA GLU A 393 -17.42 -10.97 -0.92
C GLU A 393 -18.42 -11.97 -0.37
N VAL A 394 -18.95 -11.72 0.82
CA VAL A 394 -20.00 -12.56 1.43
C VAL A 394 -21.25 -12.61 0.55
N LEU A 395 -21.70 -11.47 0.03
CA LEU A 395 -22.89 -11.37 -0.80
C LEU A 395 -22.71 -12.11 -2.14
N VAL A 396 -21.57 -11.92 -2.80
CA VAL A 396 -21.28 -12.56 -4.11
C VAL A 396 -20.98 -14.04 -3.92
N LEU A 397 -19.97 -14.41 -3.13
CA LEU A 397 -19.51 -15.79 -2.98
C LEU A 397 -20.45 -16.66 -2.14
N GLY A 398 -21.24 -16.06 -1.23
CA GLY A 398 -22.28 -16.78 -0.49
C GLY A 398 -23.44 -17.22 -1.37
N SER A 399 -23.60 -16.63 -2.56
CA SER A 399 -24.74 -16.86 -3.47
C SER A 399 -24.37 -17.62 -4.74
N ILE A 400 -23.08 -17.87 -4.99
CA ILE A 400 -22.61 -18.53 -6.22
C ILE A 400 -21.71 -19.72 -5.92
N ARG A 401 -21.80 -20.76 -6.75
CA ARG A 401 -20.88 -21.91 -6.74
C ARG A 401 -20.56 -22.32 -8.18
N HIS A 402 -19.28 -22.37 -8.50
CA HIS A 402 -18.80 -22.76 -9.82
C HIS A 402 -17.42 -23.44 -9.70
N PRO A 403 -17.09 -24.47 -10.50
CA PRO A 403 -15.80 -25.16 -10.40
C PRO A 403 -14.56 -24.26 -10.52
N ASN A 404 -14.69 -23.16 -11.27
CA ASN A 404 -13.61 -22.18 -11.52
C ASN A 404 -13.76 -20.87 -10.74
N ILE A 405 -14.51 -20.87 -9.63
CA ILE A 405 -14.61 -19.76 -8.69
C ILE A 405 -14.32 -20.31 -7.30
N VAL A 406 -13.58 -19.56 -6.49
CA VAL A 406 -13.25 -19.97 -5.12
C VAL A 406 -14.52 -20.15 -4.28
N VAL A 407 -14.56 -21.21 -3.47
CA VAL A 407 -15.67 -21.48 -2.57
C VAL A 407 -15.44 -20.77 -1.24
N LEU A 408 -16.38 -19.91 -0.85
CA LEU A 408 -16.50 -19.39 0.51
C LEU A 408 -17.15 -20.48 1.38
N LEU A 409 -16.39 -21.01 2.34
CA LEU A 409 -16.86 -22.01 3.30
C LEU A 409 -17.61 -21.36 4.47
N GLY A 410 -17.18 -20.17 4.87
CA GLY A 410 -17.81 -19.42 5.93
C GLY A 410 -17.12 -18.09 6.23
N ALA A 411 -17.59 -17.44 7.28
CA ALA A 411 -17.06 -16.16 7.72
C ALA A 411 -17.18 -16.00 9.24
N CYS A 412 -16.38 -15.11 9.81
CA CYS A 412 -16.56 -14.58 11.15
C CYS A 412 -16.79 -13.06 11.04
N PRO A 413 -18.05 -12.61 10.93
CA PRO A 413 -18.38 -11.20 10.72
C PRO A 413 -17.87 -10.28 11.84
N GLU A 414 -17.95 -10.72 13.09
CA GLU A 414 -17.51 -9.94 14.26
C GLU A 414 -16.03 -9.50 14.15
N PHE A 415 -15.20 -10.29 13.48
CA PHE A 415 -13.77 -10.06 13.34
C PHE A 415 -13.31 -9.90 11.89
N GLY A 416 -14.24 -9.74 10.94
CA GLY A 416 -13.92 -9.56 9.53
C GLY A 416 -13.06 -10.68 8.93
N CYS A 417 -13.29 -11.94 9.30
CA CYS A 417 -12.55 -13.07 8.74
C CYS A 417 -13.39 -13.81 7.69
N LEU A 418 -12.78 -14.14 6.56
CA LEU A 418 -13.37 -14.96 5.49
C LEU A 418 -12.63 -16.29 5.41
N VAL A 419 -13.38 -17.39 5.28
CA VAL A 419 -12.85 -18.75 5.26
C VAL A 419 -13.15 -19.38 3.90
N TYR A 420 -12.10 -19.70 3.15
CA TYR A 420 -12.18 -20.32 1.83
C TYR A 420 -11.61 -21.73 1.84
N GLU A 421 -11.89 -22.48 0.79
CA GLU A 421 -11.12 -23.68 0.46
C GLU A 421 -9.63 -23.33 0.26
N TYR A 422 -8.74 -24.20 0.72
CA TYR A 422 -7.31 -24.08 0.48
C TYR A 422 -6.92 -24.65 -0.88
N LEU A 423 -6.06 -23.94 -1.61
CA LEU A 423 -5.59 -24.30 -2.95
C LEU A 423 -4.06 -24.41 -2.94
N GLU A 424 -3.54 -25.63 -3.12
CA GLU A 424 -2.18 -26.00 -2.73
C GLU A 424 -1.08 -25.41 -3.61
N ASN A 425 -1.39 -25.13 -4.89
CA ASN A 425 -0.42 -24.58 -5.83
C ASN A 425 -0.35 -23.04 -5.78
N GLY A 426 -1.09 -22.40 -4.86
CA GLY A 426 -1.05 -20.95 -4.68
C GLY A 426 -1.57 -20.18 -5.91
N SER A 427 -1.01 -18.99 -6.15
CA SER A 427 -1.45 -18.12 -7.24
C SER A 427 -0.83 -18.49 -8.59
N LEU A 428 -1.56 -18.23 -9.68
CA LEU A 428 -1.04 -18.37 -11.04
C LEU A 428 0.16 -17.45 -11.26
N GLU A 429 0.19 -16.27 -10.62
CA GLU A 429 1.36 -15.37 -10.64
C GLU A 429 2.62 -16.04 -10.12
N ASP A 430 2.56 -16.61 -8.91
CA ASP A 430 3.69 -17.31 -8.30
C ASP A 430 4.16 -18.47 -9.17
N ARG A 431 3.22 -19.18 -9.83
CA ARG A 431 3.54 -20.31 -10.70
C ARG A 431 4.14 -19.88 -12.05
N LEU A 432 3.68 -18.78 -12.64
CA LEU A 432 4.27 -18.22 -13.87
C LEU A 432 5.68 -17.70 -13.61
N TYR A 433 5.93 -17.09 -12.45
CA TYR A 433 7.27 -16.64 -12.05
C TYR A 433 8.11 -17.71 -11.36
N GLN A 434 7.61 -18.95 -11.25
CA GLN A 434 8.32 -20.10 -10.66
C GLN A 434 8.87 -19.81 -9.26
N LYS A 435 8.13 -19.02 -8.48
CA LYS A 435 8.52 -18.68 -7.10
C LYS A 435 8.66 -19.95 -6.29
N GLY A 436 9.67 -19.99 -5.42
CA GLY A 436 10.02 -21.19 -4.65
C GLY A 436 10.60 -22.32 -5.49
N ASN A 437 11.16 -22.01 -6.68
CA ASN A 437 11.74 -22.99 -7.60
C ASN A 437 10.74 -24.06 -8.07
N THR A 438 9.49 -23.65 -8.25
CA THR A 438 8.42 -24.54 -8.68
C THR A 438 8.54 -24.83 -10.18
N PRO A 439 8.21 -26.06 -10.64
CA PRO A 439 8.43 -26.42 -12.04
C PRO A 439 7.57 -25.57 -12.99
N PRO A 440 8.02 -25.33 -14.24
CA PRO A 440 7.24 -24.63 -15.24
C PRO A 440 5.91 -25.34 -15.50
N ILE A 441 4.81 -24.58 -15.62
CA ILE A 441 3.52 -25.15 -16.05
C ILE A 441 3.64 -25.51 -17.54
N PRO A 442 3.33 -26.77 -17.96
CA PRO A 442 3.33 -27.15 -19.37
C PRO A 442 2.31 -26.34 -20.20
N TRP A 443 2.56 -26.17 -21.50
CA TRP A 443 1.69 -25.37 -22.36
C TRP A 443 0.23 -25.86 -22.40
N ARG A 444 0.01 -27.19 -22.40
CA ARG A 444 -1.35 -27.77 -22.39
C ARG A 444 -2.13 -27.32 -21.16
N THR A 445 -1.48 -27.37 -20.00
CA THR A 445 -2.06 -26.92 -18.73
C THR A 445 -2.31 -25.41 -18.75
N ARG A 446 -1.45 -24.61 -19.39
CA ARG A 446 -1.66 -23.16 -19.56
C ARG A 446 -2.90 -22.85 -20.39
N PHE A 447 -3.12 -23.55 -21.50
CA PHE A 447 -4.34 -23.40 -22.31
C PHE A 447 -5.59 -23.87 -21.55
N LYS A 448 -5.49 -24.96 -20.78
CA LYS A 448 -6.56 -25.41 -19.88
C LYS A 448 -6.93 -24.34 -18.84
N ILE A 449 -5.94 -23.79 -18.15
CA ILE A 449 -6.14 -22.71 -17.17
C ILE A 449 -6.83 -21.51 -17.82
N ALA A 450 -6.39 -21.09 -19.02
CA ALA A 450 -7.01 -19.97 -19.73
C ALA A 450 -8.49 -20.23 -20.05
N ALA A 451 -8.84 -21.44 -20.52
CA ALA A 451 -10.22 -21.84 -20.79
C ALA A 451 -11.09 -21.88 -19.53
N GLU A 452 -10.54 -22.38 -18.42
CA GLU A 452 -11.20 -22.44 -17.12
C GLU A 452 -11.48 -21.04 -16.53
N ILE A 453 -10.50 -20.12 -16.60
CA ILE A 453 -10.68 -18.72 -16.21
C ILE A 453 -11.80 -18.08 -17.04
N ALA A 454 -11.77 -18.25 -18.37
CA ALA A 454 -12.81 -17.71 -19.24
C ALA A 454 -14.21 -18.29 -18.93
N THR A 455 -14.27 -19.56 -18.56
CA THR A 455 -15.52 -20.24 -18.15
C THR A 455 -16.07 -19.66 -16.85
N GLY A 456 -15.21 -19.53 -15.82
CA GLY A 456 -15.60 -18.90 -14.55
C GLY A 456 -16.02 -17.44 -14.70
N LEU A 457 -15.29 -16.67 -15.53
CA LEU A 457 -15.63 -15.27 -15.80
C LEU A 457 -16.96 -15.14 -16.57
N LEU A 458 -17.22 -16.04 -17.52
CA LEU A 458 -18.48 -16.05 -18.25
C LEU A 458 -19.67 -16.31 -17.31
N PHE A 459 -19.51 -17.23 -16.36
CA PHE A 459 -20.51 -17.48 -15.32
C PHE A 459 -20.81 -16.19 -14.52
N LEU A 460 -19.78 -15.48 -14.06
CA LEU A 460 -19.95 -14.19 -13.36
C LEU A 460 -20.73 -13.17 -14.22
N HIS A 461 -20.34 -13.02 -15.49
CA HIS A 461 -20.97 -12.10 -16.45
C HIS A 461 -22.39 -12.51 -16.86
N GLN A 462 -22.81 -13.75 -16.60
CA GLN A 462 -24.16 -14.23 -16.91
C GLN A 462 -25.09 -14.33 -15.70
N THR A 463 -24.56 -14.11 -14.50
CA THR A 463 -25.31 -14.06 -13.24
C THR A 463 -26.54 -13.16 -13.37
N LYS A 464 -27.65 -13.59 -12.76
CA LYS A 464 -28.93 -12.86 -12.71
C LYS A 464 -29.28 -12.52 -11.26
N PRO A 465 -29.99 -11.41 -11.00
CA PRO A 465 -30.56 -10.46 -11.98
C PRO A 465 -29.52 -9.59 -12.67
N GLU A 466 -28.37 -9.37 -12.04
CA GLU A 466 -27.33 -8.44 -12.49
C GLU A 466 -26.03 -9.20 -12.82
N PRO A 467 -25.38 -8.99 -13.99
CA PRO A 467 -24.01 -9.45 -14.20
C PRO A 467 -23.05 -8.96 -13.12
N VAL A 468 -22.14 -9.84 -12.71
CA VAL A 468 -21.06 -9.53 -11.77
C VAL A 468 -19.81 -9.21 -12.59
N VAL A 469 -19.32 -7.97 -12.50
CA VAL A 469 -18.02 -7.56 -13.08
C VAL A 469 -16.94 -7.70 -12.01
N HIS A 470 -15.85 -8.42 -12.30
CA HIS A 470 -14.81 -8.75 -11.33
C HIS A 470 -13.95 -7.54 -10.93
N ARG A 471 -13.54 -6.72 -11.92
CA ARG A 471 -12.83 -5.44 -11.77
C ARG A 471 -11.35 -5.50 -11.33
N ASP A 472 -10.89 -6.59 -10.72
CA ASP A 472 -9.46 -6.80 -10.40
C ASP A 472 -8.94 -8.17 -10.89
N LEU A 473 -9.22 -8.51 -12.14
CA LEU A 473 -8.77 -9.79 -12.70
C LEU A 473 -7.26 -9.71 -13.06
N LYS A 474 -6.46 -10.59 -12.45
CA LYS A 474 -4.99 -10.68 -12.64
C LYS A 474 -4.49 -12.07 -12.23
N PRO A 475 -3.27 -12.49 -12.64
CA PRO A 475 -2.70 -13.78 -12.23
C PRO A 475 -2.65 -14.02 -10.72
N ALA A 476 -2.44 -12.98 -9.90
CA ALA A 476 -2.43 -13.08 -8.44
C ALA A 476 -3.81 -13.46 -7.84
N ASN A 477 -4.89 -13.20 -8.57
CA ASN A 477 -6.27 -13.49 -8.17
C ASN A 477 -6.82 -14.77 -8.84
N ILE A 478 -5.94 -15.57 -9.46
CA ILE A 478 -6.26 -16.92 -9.93
C ILE A 478 -5.49 -17.90 -9.06
N LEU A 479 -6.18 -18.72 -8.29
CA LEU A 479 -5.57 -19.76 -7.47
C LEU A 479 -5.67 -21.13 -8.15
N LEU A 480 -4.73 -22.01 -7.83
CA LEU A 480 -4.60 -23.32 -8.45
C LEU A 480 -4.66 -24.43 -7.38
N ASP A 481 -5.54 -25.41 -7.59
CA ASP A 481 -5.54 -26.63 -6.76
C ASP A 481 -4.36 -27.53 -7.11
N ARG A 482 -4.18 -28.63 -6.35
CA ARG A 482 -3.18 -29.68 -6.60
C ARG A 482 -3.14 -30.24 -8.04
N ASN A 483 -4.24 -30.16 -8.79
CA ASN A 483 -4.40 -30.67 -10.16
C ASN A 483 -4.32 -29.56 -11.22
N TYR A 484 -3.90 -28.35 -10.85
CA TYR A 484 -3.91 -27.15 -11.70
C TYR A 484 -5.30 -26.77 -12.22
N ILE A 485 -6.36 -27.10 -11.49
CA ILE A 485 -7.68 -26.50 -11.72
C ILE A 485 -7.64 -25.07 -11.19
N SER A 486 -7.95 -24.12 -12.08
CA SER A 486 -7.93 -22.70 -11.78
C SER A 486 -9.24 -22.20 -11.20
N LYS A 487 -9.14 -21.34 -10.19
CA LYS A 487 -10.27 -20.70 -9.52
C LYS A 487 -10.05 -19.20 -9.37
N ILE A 488 -11.05 -18.42 -9.80
CA ILE A 488 -11.08 -16.97 -9.62
C ILE A 488 -11.36 -16.65 -8.14
N THR A 489 -10.56 -15.76 -7.54
CA THR A 489 -10.71 -15.28 -6.16
C THR A 489 -10.74 -13.74 -6.12
N ASP A 490 -10.91 -13.17 -4.92
CA ASP A 490 -10.82 -11.72 -4.64
C ASP A 490 -11.91 -10.87 -5.34
N VAL A 491 -13.15 -11.37 -5.32
CA VAL A 491 -14.34 -10.65 -5.83
C VAL A 491 -14.79 -9.49 -4.94
N GLY A 492 -13.98 -9.04 -3.97
CA GLY A 492 -14.33 -7.96 -3.05
C GLY A 492 -14.50 -6.60 -3.72
N LEU A 493 -13.90 -6.41 -4.90
CA LEU A 493 -14.11 -5.23 -5.74
C LEU A 493 -15.21 -5.42 -6.78
N ALA A 494 -15.84 -6.59 -6.83
CA ALA A 494 -16.85 -6.91 -7.82
C ALA A 494 -18.08 -6.03 -7.65
N ARG A 495 -18.78 -5.79 -8.75
CA ARG A 495 -19.98 -4.96 -8.76
C ARG A 495 -21.08 -5.62 -9.58
N LEU A 496 -22.28 -5.61 -9.02
CA LEU A 496 -23.51 -5.96 -9.72
C LEU A 496 -23.86 -4.82 -10.69
N VAL A 497 -24.15 -5.19 -11.94
CA VAL A 497 -24.52 -4.25 -13.00
C VAL A 497 -25.97 -4.53 -13.42
N PRO A 498 -26.91 -3.58 -13.29
CA PRO A 498 -28.34 -3.85 -13.50
C PRO A 498 -28.72 -4.47 -14.86
N PRO A 499 -29.74 -5.35 -14.91
CA PRO A 499 -30.14 -6.08 -16.12
C PRO A 499 -30.62 -5.17 -17.27
N SER A 500 -31.09 -3.96 -16.97
CA SER A 500 -31.46 -2.95 -17.97
C SER A 500 -30.25 -2.43 -18.78
N ILE A 501 -29.03 -2.76 -18.34
CA ILE A 501 -27.74 -2.21 -18.79
C ILE A 501 -26.84 -3.27 -19.45
N ALA A 502 -27.04 -4.56 -19.16
CA ALA A 502 -26.13 -5.63 -19.59
C ALA A 502 -26.00 -5.84 -21.12
N ASN A 503 -27.03 -5.48 -21.90
CA ASN A 503 -27.14 -5.79 -23.34
C ASN A 503 -27.38 -4.59 -24.26
N LYS A 504 -27.39 -3.36 -23.73
CA LYS A 504 -27.50 -2.14 -24.56
C LYS A 504 -26.10 -1.53 -24.71
N THR A 505 -25.71 -1.22 -25.94
CA THR A 505 -24.43 -0.63 -26.38
C THR A 505 -24.04 0.70 -25.69
N THR A 506 -24.78 1.15 -24.67
CA THR A 506 -24.67 2.47 -24.05
C THR A 506 -24.89 2.39 -22.53
N GLN A 507 -23.79 2.22 -21.78
CA GLN A 507 -23.52 2.74 -20.40
C GLN A 507 -24.37 2.07 -19.25
N TYR A 508 -24.05 2.01 -17.94
CA TYR A 508 -23.48 2.98 -16.99
C TYR A 508 -23.09 2.36 -15.61
N HIS A 509 -21.96 2.78 -15.03
CA HIS A 509 -21.79 3.12 -13.60
C HIS A 509 -20.58 4.07 -13.51
N GLN A 510 -20.76 5.34 -13.10
CA GLN A 510 -19.62 6.21 -12.79
C GLN A 510 -19.01 5.77 -11.46
N THR A 511 -17.82 5.19 -11.49
CA THR A 511 -17.06 4.83 -10.28
C THR A 511 -15.65 5.37 -10.39
N ALA A 512 -15.03 5.74 -9.27
CA ALA A 512 -13.59 6.00 -9.25
C ALA A 512 -12.87 4.76 -9.79
N ALA A 513 -11.88 4.94 -10.68
CA ALA A 513 -11.11 3.82 -11.22
C ALA A 513 -10.48 3.03 -10.06
N ALA A 514 -10.77 1.74 -9.99
CA ALA A 514 -10.17 0.82 -9.03
C ALA A 514 -9.77 -0.48 -9.75
N GLY A 515 -8.69 -1.10 -9.30
CA GLY A 515 -8.07 -2.27 -9.91
C GLY A 515 -6.55 -2.16 -9.87
N THR A 516 -5.85 -3.20 -10.29
CA THR A 516 -4.39 -3.25 -10.32
C THR A 516 -3.84 -2.60 -11.58
N PHE A 517 -2.88 -1.68 -11.42
CA PHE A 517 -2.18 -1.02 -12.52
C PHE A 517 -1.68 -2.03 -13.58
N CYS A 518 -1.73 -1.67 -14.86
CA CYS A 518 -1.56 -2.52 -16.05
C CYS A 518 -2.74 -3.43 -16.44
N TYR A 519 -3.65 -3.78 -15.52
CA TYR A 519 -4.84 -4.58 -15.83
C TYR A 519 -6.11 -3.74 -15.96
N ILE A 520 -6.07 -2.47 -15.54
CA ILE A 520 -7.20 -1.54 -15.65
C ILE A 520 -7.47 -1.26 -17.13
N ASP A 521 -8.72 -1.48 -17.54
CA ASP A 521 -9.21 -1.09 -18.86
C ASP A 521 -8.98 0.42 -19.09
N PRO A 522 -8.25 0.81 -20.16
CA PRO A 522 -7.92 2.20 -20.41
C PRO A 522 -9.16 3.07 -20.69
N GLU A 523 -10.20 2.53 -21.32
CA GLU A 523 -11.46 3.25 -21.53
C GLU A 523 -12.20 3.43 -20.20
N TYR A 524 -12.19 2.42 -19.33
CA TYR A 524 -12.72 2.54 -17.97
C TYR A 524 -11.95 3.57 -17.14
N GLN A 525 -10.61 3.55 -17.20
CA GLN A 525 -9.76 4.50 -16.49
C GLN A 525 -10.04 5.94 -16.92
N GLN A 526 -10.26 6.18 -18.22
CA GLN A 526 -10.52 7.50 -18.76
C GLN A 526 -11.95 7.99 -18.50
N THR A 527 -12.94 7.11 -18.64
CA THR A 527 -14.36 7.50 -18.64
C THR A 527 -15.06 7.25 -17.31
N GLY A 528 -14.47 6.43 -16.44
CA GLY A 528 -15.08 5.91 -15.22
C GLY A 528 -16.21 4.90 -15.45
N LEU A 529 -16.45 4.49 -16.71
CA LEU A 529 -17.55 3.59 -17.09
C LEU A 529 -17.14 2.12 -17.02
N LEU A 530 -17.65 1.41 -16.02
CA LEU A 530 -17.37 -0.02 -15.82
C LEU A 530 -18.37 -0.90 -16.58
N GLY A 531 -17.89 -2.01 -17.16
CA GLY A 531 -18.75 -3.06 -17.70
C GLY A 531 -18.00 -4.37 -17.93
N VAL A 532 -18.70 -5.40 -18.41
CA VAL A 532 -18.11 -6.74 -18.65
C VAL A 532 -16.89 -6.71 -19.59
N LYS A 533 -16.84 -5.76 -20.54
CA LYS A 533 -15.70 -5.57 -21.45
C LYS A 533 -14.44 -5.05 -20.76
N SER A 534 -14.55 -4.50 -19.55
CA SER A 534 -13.39 -4.10 -18.76
C SER A 534 -12.62 -5.32 -18.25
N ASP A 535 -13.34 -6.36 -17.78
CA ASP A 535 -12.70 -7.64 -17.42
C ASP A 535 -12.07 -8.33 -18.64
N ILE A 536 -12.63 -8.16 -19.85
CA ILE A 536 -12.05 -8.72 -21.07
C ILE A 536 -10.68 -8.13 -21.38
N TYR A 537 -10.47 -6.84 -21.11
CA TYR A 537 -9.15 -6.23 -21.25
C TYR A 537 -8.14 -6.87 -20.29
N SER A 538 -8.51 -6.97 -19.01
CA SER A 538 -7.67 -7.60 -17.98
C SER A 538 -7.36 -9.07 -18.31
N LEU A 539 -8.36 -9.80 -18.83
CA LEU A 539 -8.22 -11.18 -19.30
C LEU A 539 -7.21 -11.29 -20.45
N GLY A 540 -7.24 -10.36 -21.40
CA GLY A 540 -6.28 -10.29 -22.51
C GLY A 540 -4.84 -10.14 -22.03
N VAL A 541 -4.60 -9.21 -21.09
CA VAL A 541 -3.26 -9.01 -20.50
C VAL A 541 -2.79 -10.29 -19.82
N MET A 542 -3.64 -10.91 -19.02
CA MET A 542 -3.33 -12.16 -18.34
C MET A 542 -3.03 -13.31 -19.31
N PHE A 543 -3.78 -13.43 -20.42
CA PHE A 543 -3.52 -14.42 -21.46
C PHE A 543 -2.13 -14.25 -22.09
N LEU A 544 -1.72 -13.01 -22.36
CA LEU A 544 -0.37 -12.75 -22.87
C LEU A 544 0.70 -13.16 -21.85
N GLN A 545 0.48 -12.92 -20.55
CA GLN A 545 1.39 -13.39 -19.52
C GLN A 545 1.44 -14.91 -19.40
N ILE A 546 0.31 -15.59 -19.56
CA ILE A 546 0.24 -17.06 -19.53
C ILE A 546 1.17 -17.67 -20.58
N ILE A 547 1.20 -17.14 -21.81
CA ILE A 547 2.05 -17.71 -22.88
C ILE A 547 3.51 -17.21 -22.85
N THR A 548 3.77 -16.02 -22.31
CA THR A 548 5.12 -15.43 -22.31
C THR A 548 5.89 -15.61 -21.01
N GLY A 549 5.20 -15.81 -19.88
CA GLY A 549 5.80 -15.76 -18.54
C GLY A 549 6.34 -14.36 -18.15
N LYS A 550 5.99 -13.30 -18.90
CA LYS A 550 6.53 -11.95 -18.72
C LYS A 550 5.64 -11.07 -17.82
N PRO A 551 6.20 -9.99 -17.24
CA PRO A 551 5.42 -8.98 -16.53
C PRO A 551 4.34 -8.32 -17.42
N PRO A 552 3.26 -7.77 -16.85
CA PRO A 552 2.15 -7.24 -17.64
C PRO A 552 2.51 -5.94 -18.39
N ILE A 553 3.53 -5.20 -17.92
CA ILE A 553 3.93 -3.93 -18.52
C ILE A 553 4.56 -4.16 -19.90
N GLY A 554 3.97 -3.56 -20.93
CA GLY A 554 4.47 -3.65 -22.31
C GLY A 554 4.29 -5.01 -22.99
N VAL A 555 3.67 -6.00 -22.35
CA VAL A 555 3.55 -7.37 -22.89
C VAL A 555 2.75 -7.43 -24.19
N ALA A 556 1.69 -6.61 -24.31
CA ALA A 556 0.88 -6.54 -25.54
C ALA A 556 1.72 -6.06 -26.72
N ARG A 557 2.44 -4.94 -26.57
CA ARG A 557 3.32 -4.38 -27.60
C ARG A 557 4.41 -5.37 -28.00
N LEU A 558 5.01 -6.05 -27.02
CA LEU A 558 6.06 -7.04 -27.26
C LEU A 558 5.56 -8.22 -28.11
N VAL A 559 4.37 -8.74 -27.79
CA VAL A 559 3.78 -9.86 -28.53
C VAL A 559 3.30 -9.41 -29.91
N GLU A 560 2.73 -8.21 -30.03
CA GLU A 560 2.33 -7.61 -31.30
C GLU A 560 3.52 -7.47 -32.25
N GLU A 561 4.62 -6.84 -31.80
CA GLU A 561 5.85 -6.71 -32.58
C GLU A 561 6.43 -8.08 -32.98
N ALA A 562 6.37 -9.07 -32.09
CA ALA A 562 6.85 -10.41 -32.40
C ALA A 562 6.01 -11.10 -33.48
N ILE A 563 4.69 -10.87 -33.50
CA ILE A 563 3.78 -11.39 -34.53
C ILE A 563 4.00 -10.68 -35.87
N GLU A 564 4.16 -9.35 -35.87
CA GLU A 564 4.43 -8.57 -37.08
C GLU A 564 5.73 -8.99 -37.77
N ASN A 565 6.73 -9.41 -36.99
CA ASN A 565 8.02 -9.90 -37.46
C ASN A 565 8.06 -11.43 -37.67
N ASP A 566 6.93 -12.13 -37.59
CA ASP A 566 6.81 -13.61 -37.72
C ASP A 566 7.75 -14.38 -36.78
N ASN A 567 7.96 -13.86 -35.57
CA ASN A 567 8.91 -14.35 -34.58
C ASN A 567 8.28 -14.54 -33.19
N LEU A 568 7.03 -15.00 -33.14
CA LEU A 568 6.32 -15.24 -31.88
C LEU A 568 7.08 -16.18 -30.94
N ALA A 569 7.74 -17.21 -31.49
CA ALA A 569 8.49 -18.18 -30.70
C ALA A 569 9.55 -17.55 -29.77
N ALA A 570 10.12 -16.40 -30.16
CA ALA A 570 11.13 -15.68 -29.35
C ALA A 570 10.54 -14.99 -28.11
N VAL A 571 9.22 -14.80 -28.03
CA VAL A 571 8.57 -14.15 -26.88
C VAL A 571 7.78 -15.11 -26.00
N LEU A 572 7.54 -16.34 -26.46
CA LEU A 572 6.97 -17.41 -25.65
C LEU A 572 7.88 -17.73 -24.45
N ASP A 573 7.30 -18.28 -23.39
CA ASP A 573 8.04 -18.62 -22.18
C ASP A 573 9.15 -19.64 -22.51
N PRO A 574 10.43 -19.27 -22.33
CA PRO A 574 11.57 -20.13 -22.70
C PRO A 574 11.68 -21.37 -21.81
N ASN A 575 11.02 -21.39 -20.65
CA ASN A 575 11.03 -22.55 -19.75
C ASN A 575 10.07 -23.66 -20.20
N VAL A 576 9.27 -23.41 -21.24
CA VAL A 576 8.44 -24.41 -21.89
C VAL A 576 8.99 -24.61 -23.30
N THR A 577 9.58 -25.77 -23.57
CA THR A 577 10.40 -25.99 -24.76
C THR A 577 9.63 -26.51 -25.98
N ASP A 578 8.40 -26.98 -25.77
CA ASP A 578 7.60 -27.72 -26.74
C ASP A 578 6.33 -26.96 -27.15
N TRP A 579 6.38 -25.63 -27.21
CA TRP A 579 5.23 -24.82 -27.60
C TRP A 579 4.70 -25.18 -29.00
N PRO A 580 3.38 -25.40 -29.14
CA PRO A 580 2.73 -25.49 -30.44
C PRO A 580 2.58 -24.08 -31.02
N VAL A 581 3.55 -23.65 -31.85
CA VAL A 581 3.71 -22.24 -32.25
C VAL A 581 2.50 -21.71 -33.02
N GLU A 582 1.86 -22.52 -33.86
CA GLU A 582 0.68 -22.10 -34.64
C GLU A 582 -0.54 -21.85 -33.73
N GLU A 583 -0.76 -22.71 -32.75
CA GLU A 583 -1.84 -22.60 -31.78
C GLU A 583 -1.57 -21.51 -30.75
N ALA A 584 -0.30 -21.35 -30.34
CA ALA A 584 0.15 -20.21 -29.56
C ALA A 584 -0.05 -18.88 -30.31
N LEU A 585 0.12 -18.86 -31.64
CA LEU A 585 -0.17 -17.70 -32.47
C LEU A 585 -1.66 -17.38 -32.52
N SER A 586 -2.52 -18.39 -32.64
CA SER A 586 -3.97 -18.19 -32.56
C SER A 586 -4.38 -17.62 -31.20
N PHE A 587 -3.84 -18.21 -30.12
CA PHE A 587 -4.05 -17.74 -28.74
C PHE A 587 -3.59 -16.29 -28.56
N ALA A 588 -2.39 -15.95 -29.01
CA ALA A 588 -1.81 -14.61 -28.90
C ALA A 588 -2.63 -13.55 -29.65
N LYS A 589 -3.06 -13.85 -30.89
CA LYS A 589 -3.92 -12.95 -31.69
C LYS A 589 -5.27 -12.70 -31.00
N MET A 590 -5.88 -13.72 -30.41
CA MET A 590 -7.10 -13.56 -29.62
C MET A 590 -6.85 -12.71 -28.37
N ALA A 591 -5.76 -12.94 -27.65
CA ALA A 591 -5.40 -12.18 -26.46
C ALA A 591 -5.16 -10.70 -26.77
N LEU A 592 -4.43 -10.38 -27.86
CA LEU A 592 -4.23 -8.99 -28.32
C LEU A 592 -5.55 -8.30 -28.66
N LYS A 593 -6.48 -9.00 -29.34
CA LYS A 593 -7.83 -8.45 -29.60
C LYS A 593 -8.61 -8.15 -28.30
N CYS A 594 -8.36 -8.89 -27.23
CA CYS A 594 -8.94 -8.59 -25.92
C CYS A 594 -8.35 -7.31 -25.30
N CYS A 595 -7.08 -7.01 -25.58
CA CYS A 595 -6.36 -5.81 -25.15
C CYS A 595 -6.66 -4.53 -25.95
N GLU A 596 -7.60 -4.57 -26.89
CA GLU A 596 -7.96 -3.37 -27.68
C GLU A 596 -8.37 -2.19 -26.80
N MET A 597 -7.89 -1.00 -27.18
CA MET A 597 -8.11 0.23 -26.39
C MET A 597 -9.60 0.60 -26.32
N ARG A 598 -10.36 0.35 -27.39
CA ARG A 598 -11.80 0.63 -27.43
C ARG A 598 -12.59 -0.62 -27.09
N LYS A 599 -13.52 -0.54 -26.15
CA LYS A 599 -14.36 -1.67 -25.68
C LYS A 599 -15.16 -2.36 -26.79
N LYS A 600 -15.49 -1.61 -27.85
CA LYS A 600 -16.30 -2.10 -28.98
C LYS A 600 -15.53 -3.04 -29.89
N ASP A 601 -14.20 -2.93 -29.92
CA ASP A 601 -13.34 -3.78 -30.75
C ASP A 601 -12.96 -5.09 -30.05
N ARG A 602 -13.09 -5.13 -28.72
CA ARG A 602 -12.86 -6.34 -27.94
C ARG A 602 -13.87 -7.43 -28.29
N PRO A 603 -13.46 -8.70 -28.46
CA PRO A 603 -14.35 -9.80 -28.77
C PRO A 603 -15.35 -10.07 -27.62
N ALA A 604 -16.43 -10.79 -27.95
CA ALA A 604 -17.39 -11.26 -26.96
C ALA A 604 -16.90 -12.56 -26.30
N LEU A 605 -17.00 -12.63 -24.97
CA LEU A 605 -16.50 -13.77 -24.18
C LEU A 605 -17.18 -15.08 -24.58
N ALA A 606 -18.52 -15.09 -24.66
CA ALA A 606 -19.30 -16.30 -24.92
C ALA A 606 -19.17 -16.83 -26.36
N THR A 607 -19.08 -15.94 -27.36
CA THR A 607 -19.23 -16.31 -28.77
C THR A 607 -17.93 -16.30 -29.57
N ALA A 608 -16.86 -15.68 -29.05
CA ALA A 608 -15.59 -15.60 -29.76
C ALA A 608 -14.41 -16.13 -28.92
N ILE A 609 -14.29 -15.69 -27.65
CA ILE A 609 -13.12 -16.04 -26.83
C ILE A 609 -13.21 -17.48 -26.32
N LEU A 610 -14.30 -17.83 -25.63
CA LEU A 610 -14.45 -19.15 -25.00
C LEU A 610 -14.43 -20.32 -26.01
N PRO A 611 -15.09 -20.24 -27.18
CA PRO A 611 -15.01 -21.31 -28.18
C PRO A 611 -13.59 -21.57 -28.68
N GLU A 612 -12.80 -20.52 -28.90
CA GLU A 612 -11.40 -20.67 -29.33
C GLU A 612 -10.53 -21.27 -28.21
N LEU A 613 -10.73 -20.85 -26.96
CA LEU A 613 -10.02 -21.44 -25.81
C LEU A 613 -10.37 -22.92 -25.62
N ILE A 614 -11.63 -23.33 -25.82
CA ILE A 614 -12.04 -24.73 -25.75
C ILE A 614 -11.34 -25.54 -26.85
N ARG A 615 -11.31 -25.02 -28.09
CA ARG A 615 -10.60 -25.66 -29.20
C ARG A 615 -9.11 -25.85 -28.89
N LEU A 616 -8.47 -24.84 -28.30
CA LEU A 616 -7.04 -24.88 -27.94
C LEU A 616 -6.75 -25.79 -26.74
N ARG A 617 -7.69 -25.90 -25.79
CA ARG A 617 -7.58 -26.82 -24.64
C ARG A 617 -7.60 -28.28 -25.07
N ASP A 618 -8.39 -28.62 -26.08
CA ASP A 618 -8.67 -30.00 -26.50
C ASP A 618 -7.61 -30.59 -27.47
N LEU A 619 -6.48 -29.89 -27.65
CA LEU A 619 -5.31 -30.32 -28.43
C LEU A 619 -4.51 -31.44 -27.77
#